data_AF-A0A084FZQ6-F1
#
_entry.id   AF-A0A084FZQ6-F1
#
_cell.length_a   1.000
_cell.length_b   1.000
_cell.length_c   1.000
_cell.angle_alpha   90.00
_cell.angle_beta   90.00
_cell.angle_gamma   90.00
#
_symmetry.space_group_name_H-M   'P 1'
#
loop_
_entity.id
_entity.type
_entity.pdbx_description
1 polymer ?
#
loop_
_entity_poly.entity_id
_entity_poly.type
_entity_poly.pdbx_seq_one_letter_code
_entity_poly.pdbx_strand_id
1 'polypeptide(L)'
;MLKPTLLSSLILGFASAQNQDSRVVAKSFTSWDCCKPVCANTVTLRPDILTNRGVAGVCNASNQPLPLQQGLLAQSSCAGGTAFLCDSYQPVPVSEELSYGFAIQVGGSPMADNANCCRCYEAQWLTGAASGKKMIVQIINIANTPGADSDVQLDDLIILTPGGGVGPYNTGCRLQYGALYAGAWYVVFLK
;
A
#
# COMPACT_ATOMS: atom_id res chain seq x y z
N MET A 1 61.17 35.09 28.12
CA MET A 1 59.99 34.20 28.11
C MET A 1 58.87 34.93 27.39
N LEU A 2 58.48 34.51 26.18
CA LEU A 2 57.18 34.82 25.57
C LEU A 2 57.03 33.89 24.34
N LYS A 3 56.04 32.97 24.38
CA LYS A 3 55.65 32.12 23.24
C LYS A 3 54.39 32.71 22.62
N PRO A 4 54.29 32.87 21.29
CA PRO A 4 53.05 33.29 20.64
C PRO A 4 52.11 32.09 20.50
N THR A 5 50.89 32.23 21.00
CA THR A 5 49.81 31.26 20.85
C THR A 5 49.08 31.54 19.54
N LEU A 6 49.09 30.57 18.61
CA LEU A 6 48.27 30.60 17.40
C LEU A 6 46.80 30.30 17.75
N LEU A 7 45.90 31.26 17.51
CA LEU A 7 44.46 31.03 17.50
C LEU A 7 44.07 30.32 16.19
N SER A 8 43.53 29.11 16.30
CA SER A 8 42.91 28.39 15.19
C SER A 8 41.41 28.72 15.15
N SER A 9 40.97 29.37 14.07
CA SER A 9 39.57 29.76 13.84
C SER A 9 38.75 28.55 13.39
N LEU A 10 37.80 28.12 14.22
CA LEU A 10 36.85 27.06 13.91
C LEU A 10 35.73 27.64 13.03
N ILE A 11 35.72 27.32 11.73
CA ILE A 11 34.64 27.69 10.82
C ILE A 11 33.47 26.75 11.07
N LEU A 12 32.43 27.22 11.76
CA LEU A 12 31.13 26.54 11.84
C LEU A 12 30.43 26.68 10.47
N GLY A 13 30.54 25.63 9.65
CA GLY A 13 29.72 25.48 8.45
C GLY A 13 28.28 25.21 8.84
N PHE A 14 27.38 26.16 8.58
CA PHE A 14 25.94 25.91 8.61
C PHE A 14 25.57 25.03 7.42
N ALA A 15 25.34 23.74 7.67
CA ALA A 15 24.69 22.88 6.69
C ALA A 15 23.20 23.27 6.62
N SER A 16 22.79 23.88 5.52
CA SER A 16 21.39 24.05 5.18
C SER A 16 20.79 22.67 4.90
N ALA A 17 19.83 22.24 5.72
CA ALA A 17 19.01 21.07 5.44
C ALA A 17 18.17 21.36 4.18
N GLN A 18 18.57 20.80 3.04
CA GLN A 18 17.72 20.80 1.86
C GLN A 18 16.55 19.84 2.14
N ASN A 19 15.33 20.38 2.25
CA ASN A 19 14.10 19.59 2.10
C ASN A 19 14.10 19.04 0.67
N GLN A 20 14.56 17.80 0.50
CA GLN A 20 14.38 17.07 -0.75
C GLN A 20 12.90 16.71 -0.84
N ASP A 21 12.17 17.37 -1.75
CA ASP A 21 10.83 16.97 -2.17
C ASP A 21 10.96 15.60 -2.84
N SER A 22 10.90 14.53 -2.04
CA SER A 22 11.15 13.15 -2.47
C SER A 22 9.93 12.60 -3.22
N ARG A 23 9.61 13.20 -4.36
CA ARG A 23 8.59 12.71 -5.28
C ARG A 23 9.15 11.52 -6.04
N VAL A 24 8.51 10.37 -5.91
CA VAL A 24 8.82 9.18 -6.69
C VAL A 24 7.89 9.17 -7.91
N VAL A 25 8.46 9.02 -9.10
CA VAL A 25 7.68 8.86 -10.34
C VAL A 25 7.64 7.38 -10.65
N ALA A 26 6.44 6.82 -10.68
CA ALA A 26 6.20 5.40 -10.92
C ALA A 26 4.91 5.20 -11.73
N LYS A 27 4.67 3.98 -12.20
CA LYS A 27 3.41 3.61 -12.85
C LYS A 27 2.34 3.31 -11.81
N SER A 28 1.10 3.42 -12.26
CA SER A 28 -0.05 2.98 -11.48
C SER A 28 -0.81 1.87 -12.20
N PHE A 29 -1.39 1.01 -11.39
CA PHE A 29 -2.07 -0.22 -11.77
C PHE A 29 -3.35 -0.36 -10.95
N THR A 30 -4.21 -1.31 -11.29
CA THR A 30 -5.40 -1.62 -10.47
C THR A 30 -5.43 -3.10 -10.10
N SER A 31 -6.06 -3.44 -8.97
CA SER A 31 -6.26 -4.83 -8.56
C SER A 31 -7.43 -4.96 -7.60
N TRP A 32 -8.03 -6.15 -7.58
CA TRP A 32 -9.00 -6.58 -6.58
C TRP A 32 -9.03 -8.11 -6.53
N ASP A 33 -8.26 -8.71 -5.63
CA ASP A 33 -8.12 -10.17 -5.45
C ASP A 33 -9.00 -10.74 -4.31
N CYS A 34 -9.61 -9.84 -3.54
CA CYS A 34 -10.42 -10.13 -2.35
C CYS A 34 -9.64 -10.81 -1.21
N CYS A 35 -8.32 -10.87 -1.29
CA CYS A 35 -7.46 -11.46 -0.28
C CYS A 35 -7.43 -10.57 0.98
N LYS A 36 -7.27 -11.18 2.16
CA LYS A 36 -6.84 -10.42 3.34
C LYS A 36 -5.49 -9.74 3.03
N PRO A 37 -5.38 -8.42 3.18
CA PRO A 37 -4.16 -7.70 2.86
C PRO A 37 -3.13 -7.87 3.98
N VAL A 38 -1.83 -7.82 3.65
CA VAL A 38 -0.78 -8.21 4.61
C VAL A 38 -0.76 -7.32 5.86
N CYS A 39 -1.06 -6.03 5.72
CA CYS A 39 -1.05 -5.07 6.83
C CYS A 39 -2.21 -5.27 7.83
N ALA A 40 -3.09 -6.27 7.60
CA ALA A 40 -4.11 -6.73 8.55
C ALA A 40 -3.62 -7.86 9.48
N ASN A 41 -2.41 -8.39 9.28
CA ASN A 41 -1.89 -9.48 10.11
C ASN A 41 -1.21 -8.96 11.38
N THR A 42 -1.23 -9.81 12.41
CA THR A 42 -0.41 -9.61 13.60
C THR A 42 1.08 -9.81 13.30
N VAL A 43 1.94 -9.18 14.10
CA VAL A 43 3.39 -9.39 14.08
C VAL A 43 3.83 -9.70 15.50
N THR A 44 4.18 -10.95 15.78
CA THR A 44 4.60 -11.39 17.13
C THR A 44 5.78 -10.59 17.66
N LEU A 45 6.72 -10.20 16.79
CA LEU A 45 7.91 -9.43 17.15
C LEU A 45 7.67 -7.92 17.26
N ARG A 46 6.48 -7.43 16.92
CA ARG A 46 6.11 -6.01 16.93
C ARG A 46 4.73 -5.81 17.59
N PRO A 47 4.60 -6.09 18.89
CA PRO A 47 3.33 -5.93 19.61
C PRO A 47 2.83 -4.47 19.63
N ASP A 48 3.75 -3.50 19.42
CA ASP A 48 3.50 -2.06 19.37
C ASP A 48 2.77 -1.60 18.10
N ILE A 49 2.61 -2.48 17.11
CA ILE A 49 2.11 -2.10 15.78
C ILE A 49 0.68 -1.56 15.81
N LEU A 50 -0.15 -2.11 16.72
CA LEU A 50 -1.54 -1.69 16.92
C LEU A 50 -1.64 -0.27 17.49
N THR A 51 -0.73 0.12 18.37
CA THR A 51 -0.74 1.45 19.00
C THR A 51 -0.03 2.51 18.16
N ASN A 52 0.97 2.11 17.35
CA ASN A 52 1.84 3.05 16.65
C ASN A 52 1.39 3.37 15.22
N ARG A 53 0.74 2.42 14.52
CA ARG A 53 0.29 2.62 13.12
C ARG A 53 -1.09 2.05 12.80
N GLY A 54 -1.64 1.20 13.67
CA GLY A 54 -2.87 0.45 13.42
C GLY A 54 -2.68 -0.70 12.43
N VAL A 55 -3.77 -1.37 12.09
CA VAL A 55 -3.79 -2.47 11.09
C VAL A 55 -4.98 -2.28 10.17
N ALA A 56 -4.89 -2.83 8.96
CA ALA A 56 -6.03 -2.87 8.06
C ALA A 56 -7.13 -3.77 8.66
N GLY A 57 -8.38 -3.30 8.60
CA GLY A 57 -9.56 -4.11 8.89
C GLY A 57 -9.80 -5.14 7.80
N VAL A 58 -10.53 -6.20 8.14
CA VAL A 58 -10.88 -7.29 7.22
C VAL A 58 -12.33 -7.69 7.43
N CYS A 59 -12.91 -8.32 6.43
CA CYS A 59 -14.30 -8.72 6.42
C CYS A 59 -14.46 -10.24 6.31
N ASN A 60 -15.63 -10.74 6.68
CA ASN A 60 -16.04 -12.10 6.33
C ASN A 60 -16.52 -12.15 4.86
N ALA A 61 -16.90 -13.35 4.40
CA ALA A 61 -17.35 -13.56 3.03
C ALA A 61 -18.60 -12.73 2.63
N SER A 62 -19.38 -12.27 3.61
CA SER A 62 -20.57 -11.43 3.42
C SER A 62 -20.27 -9.93 3.58
N ASN A 63 -19.01 -9.52 3.51
CA ASN A 63 -18.56 -8.13 3.70
C ASN A 63 -18.88 -7.50 5.06
N GLN A 64 -19.11 -8.32 6.09
CA GLN A 64 -19.25 -7.78 7.44
C GLN A 64 -17.86 -7.65 8.07
N PRO A 65 -17.50 -6.47 8.63
CA PRO A 65 -16.24 -6.29 9.31
C PRO A 65 -16.05 -7.31 10.45
N LEU A 66 -14.90 -7.96 10.47
CA LEU A 66 -14.52 -8.84 11.57
C LEU A 66 -14.05 -8.01 12.77
N PRO A 67 -14.35 -8.42 14.01
CA PRO A 67 -13.72 -7.86 15.20
C PRO A 67 -12.19 -7.90 15.08
N LEU A 68 -11.51 -6.85 15.54
CA LEU A 68 -10.06 -6.66 15.36
C LEU A 68 -9.23 -7.91 15.67
N GLN A 69 -9.43 -8.52 16.85
CA GLN A 69 -8.66 -9.70 17.26
C GLN A 69 -8.93 -10.92 16.37
N GLN A 70 -10.17 -11.10 15.92
CA GLN A 70 -10.51 -12.15 14.98
C GLN A 70 -9.86 -11.87 13.62
N GLY A 71 -9.92 -10.65 13.13
CA GLY A 71 -9.31 -10.23 11.86
C GLY A 71 -7.80 -10.41 11.85
N LEU A 72 -7.12 -10.08 12.95
CA LEU A 72 -5.67 -10.25 13.10
C LEU A 72 -5.23 -11.71 12.92
N LEU A 73 -5.97 -12.65 13.50
CA LEU A 73 -5.62 -14.08 13.55
C LEU A 73 -6.22 -14.89 12.40
N ALA A 74 -7.30 -14.42 11.78
CA ALA A 74 -7.96 -15.13 10.69
C ALA A 74 -7.05 -15.25 9.46
N GLN A 75 -6.98 -16.45 8.90
CA GLN A 75 -6.24 -16.73 7.69
C GLN A 75 -6.89 -16.06 6.47
N SER A 76 -6.06 -15.61 5.53
CA SER A 76 -6.53 -15.01 4.28
C SER A 76 -7.36 -16.01 3.47
N SER A 77 -8.44 -15.54 2.86
CA SER A 77 -9.25 -16.30 1.88
C SER A 77 -8.41 -16.89 0.76
N CYS A 78 -7.37 -16.18 0.33
CA CYS A 78 -6.45 -16.65 -0.72
C CYS A 78 -5.50 -17.77 -0.28
N ALA A 79 -5.42 -18.00 1.03
CA ALA A 79 -4.76 -19.16 1.64
C ALA A 79 -5.78 -20.19 2.17
N GLY A 80 -7.07 -20.10 1.80
CA GLY A 80 -8.12 -21.02 2.26
C GLY A 80 -8.76 -20.66 3.60
N GLY A 81 -8.52 -19.45 4.11
CA GLY A 81 -9.13 -18.94 5.34
C GLY A 81 -10.46 -18.21 5.13
N THR A 82 -10.86 -17.43 6.13
CA THR A 82 -12.19 -16.79 6.20
C THR A 82 -12.14 -15.25 6.28
N ALA A 83 -10.95 -14.66 6.18
CA ALA A 83 -10.77 -13.21 6.12
C ALA A 83 -10.55 -12.72 4.68
N PHE A 84 -11.33 -11.72 4.32
CA PHE A 84 -11.39 -11.14 2.98
C PHE A 84 -11.08 -9.64 3.02
N LEU A 85 -10.71 -9.10 1.87
CA LEU A 85 -10.71 -7.65 1.66
C LEU A 85 -12.14 -7.11 1.86
N CYS A 86 -12.29 -5.99 2.56
CA CYS A 86 -13.58 -5.33 2.71
C CYS A 86 -13.90 -4.47 1.48
N ASP A 87 -15.16 -4.49 1.02
CA ASP A 87 -15.63 -3.61 -0.06
C ASP A 87 -15.44 -2.11 0.23
N SER A 88 -15.40 -1.73 1.51
CA SER A 88 -15.10 -0.35 1.94
C SER A 88 -13.71 0.15 1.51
N TYR A 89 -12.86 -0.73 0.96
CA TYR A 89 -11.56 -0.36 0.40
C TYR A 89 -11.59 0.03 -1.09
N GLN A 90 -12.77 0.09 -1.70
CA GLN A 90 -12.93 0.68 -3.02
C GLN A 90 -12.57 2.18 -3.05
N PRO A 91 -12.17 2.74 -4.20
CA PRO A 91 -11.88 4.17 -4.32
C PRO A 91 -13.14 5.01 -4.10
N VAL A 92 -12.98 6.17 -3.47
CA VAL A 92 -14.06 7.11 -3.19
C VAL A 92 -13.72 8.46 -3.85
N PRO A 93 -14.41 8.87 -4.93
CA PRO A 93 -14.28 10.22 -5.44
C PRO A 93 -14.91 11.20 -4.45
N VAL A 94 -14.17 12.24 -4.06
CA VAL A 94 -14.67 13.28 -3.13
C VAL A 94 -14.87 14.63 -3.82
N SER A 95 -14.16 14.86 -4.93
CA SER A 95 -14.41 15.96 -5.86
C SER A 95 -13.96 15.57 -7.28
N GLU A 96 -14.13 16.48 -8.24
CA GLU A 96 -13.61 16.28 -9.60
C GLU A 96 -12.08 16.15 -9.65
N GLU A 97 -11.36 16.67 -8.66
CA GLU A 97 -9.90 16.73 -8.62
C GLU A 97 -9.27 15.80 -7.58
N LEU A 98 -10.05 15.24 -6.66
CA LEU A 98 -9.56 14.46 -5.53
C LEU A 98 -10.37 13.18 -5.30
N SER A 99 -9.66 12.08 -5.08
CA SER A 99 -10.21 10.82 -4.57
C SER A 99 -9.43 10.30 -3.35
N TYR A 100 -10.08 9.46 -2.56
CA TYR A 100 -9.44 8.64 -1.53
C TYR A 100 -9.45 7.18 -1.95
N GLY A 101 -8.52 6.39 -1.41
CA GLY A 101 -8.62 4.94 -1.49
C GLY A 101 -7.45 4.24 -0.85
N PHE A 102 -7.20 3.03 -1.32
CA PHE A 102 -6.26 2.10 -0.73
C PHE A 102 -5.40 1.48 -1.82
N ALA A 103 -4.18 1.11 -1.47
CA ALA A 103 -3.24 0.60 -2.45
C ALA A 103 -2.33 -0.50 -1.92
N ILE A 104 -1.76 -1.23 -2.87
CA ILE A 104 -0.62 -2.11 -2.70
C ILE A 104 0.62 -1.35 -3.16
N GLN A 105 1.61 -1.24 -2.29
CA GLN A 105 2.92 -0.74 -2.69
C GLN A 105 3.77 -1.89 -3.24
N VAL A 106 4.48 -1.65 -4.35
CA VAL A 106 5.42 -2.62 -4.90
C VAL A 106 6.83 -2.36 -4.34
N GLY A 107 7.37 -3.37 -3.68
CA GLY A 107 8.71 -3.34 -3.11
C GLY A 107 8.75 -3.22 -1.59
N GLY A 108 9.88 -3.63 -1.03
CA GLY A 108 10.08 -3.77 0.42
C GLY A 108 9.68 -5.15 0.93
N SER A 109 9.62 -5.28 2.26
CA SER A 109 9.26 -6.53 2.93
C SER A 109 7.76 -6.82 2.73
N PRO A 110 7.35 -7.99 2.20
CA PRO A 110 5.95 -8.36 2.05
C PRO A 110 5.36 -8.88 3.38
N MET A 111 5.80 -8.31 4.50
CA MET A 111 5.41 -8.67 5.86
C MET A 111 4.64 -7.52 6.51
N ALA A 112 3.82 -7.87 7.51
CA ALA A 112 2.97 -6.90 8.19
C ALA A 112 3.74 -5.85 9.02
N ASP A 113 5.04 -6.04 9.30
CA ASP A 113 5.90 -5.07 9.97
C ASP A 113 6.57 -4.07 9.01
N ASN A 114 6.26 -4.13 7.71
CA ASN A 114 6.73 -3.14 6.75
C ASN A 114 6.32 -1.73 7.22
N ALA A 115 7.29 -0.80 7.19
CA ALA A 115 7.10 0.57 7.63
C ALA A 115 6.02 1.33 6.84
N ASN A 116 5.73 0.92 5.61
CA ASN A 116 4.72 1.55 4.77
C ASN A 116 3.31 1.03 5.01
N CYS A 117 3.13 -0.06 5.74
CA CYS A 117 1.80 -0.49 6.15
C CYS A 117 1.05 0.62 6.91
N CYS A 118 -0.17 0.90 6.48
CA CYS A 118 -1.06 1.94 6.98
C CYS A 118 -0.57 3.39 6.78
N ARG A 119 0.56 3.62 6.08
CA ARG A 119 0.97 4.96 5.68
C ARG A 119 0.10 5.50 4.54
N CYS A 120 -0.07 6.81 4.52
CA CYS A 120 -0.78 7.50 3.46
C CYS A 120 0.18 8.24 2.54
N TYR A 121 -0.14 8.25 1.25
CA TYR A 121 0.60 8.97 0.22
C TYR A 121 -0.39 9.80 -0.61
N GLU A 122 0.01 11.02 -0.97
CA GLU A 122 -0.63 11.76 -2.05
C GLU A 122 0.04 11.34 -3.36
N ALA A 123 -0.74 10.80 -4.29
CA ALA A 123 -0.30 10.57 -5.65
C ALA A 123 -0.94 11.62 -6.57
N GLN A 124 -0.18 12.06 -7.57
CA GLN A 124 -0.64 12.96 -8.62
C GLN A 124 -0.45 12.29 -9.98
N TRP A 125 -1.49 12.36 -10.80
CA TRP A 125 -1.53 11.70 -12.09
C TRP A 125 -0.78 12.59 -13.09
N LEU A 126 0.28 12.06 -13.69
CA LEU A 126 1.09 12.82 -14.64
C LEU A 126 0.59 12.66 -16.08
N THR A 127 -0.05 11.55 -16.39
CA THR A 127 -0.58 11.22 -17.71
C THR A 127 -2.06 10.84 -17.62
N GLY A 128 -2.69 10.67 -18.78
CA GLY A 128 -4.00 10.03 -18.83
C GLY A 128 -5.21 10.90 -18.72
N ALA A 129 -6.37 10.25 -18.67
CA ALA A 129 -7.66 10.92 -18.50
C ALA A 129 -7.81 11.62 -17.14
N ALA A 130 -7.01 11.22 -16.16
CA ALA A 130 -6.96 11.83 -14.83
C ALA A 130 -5.71 12.71 -14.61
N SER A 131 -4.96 13.04 -15.66
CA SER A 131 -3.79 13.93 -15.56
C SER A 131 -4.11 15.21 -14.78
N GLY A 132 -3.24 15.57 -13.83
CA GLY A 132 -3.40 16.71 -12.94
C GLY A 132 -4.21 16.43 -11.68
N LYS A 133 -5.09 15.42 -11.68
CA LYS A 133 -5.89 15.02 -10.51
C LYS A 133 -5.03 14.32 -9.46
N LYS A 134 -5.55 14.28 -8.24
CA LYS A 134 -4.88 13.71 -7.07
C LYS A 134 -5.68 12.58 -6.44
N MET A 135 -4.98 11.66 -5.82
CA MET A 135 -5.56 10.66 -4.93
C MET A 135 -4.73 10.56 -3.66
N ILE A 136 -5.39 10.51 -2.51
CA ILE A 136 -4.74 10.13 -1.27
C ILE A 136 -5.03 8.66 -1.02
N VAL A 137 -3.96 7.85 -0.97
CA VAL A 137 -4.07 6.39 -0.76
C VAL A 137 -3.46 5.98 0.56
N GLN A 138 -4.10 5.03 1.25
CA GLN A 138 -3.48 4.30 2.36
C GLN A 138 -2.95 2.95 1.87
N ILE A 139 -1.69 2.65 2.18
CA ILE A 139 -1.10 1.35 1.84
C ILE A 139 -1.59 0.32 2.83
N ILE A 140 -2.27 -0.72 2.34
CA ILE A 140 -2.76 -1.83 3.18
C ILE A 140 -2.17 -3.18 2.79
N ASN A 141 -1.49 -3.26 1.65
CA ASN A 141 -0.78 -4.44 1.23
C ASN A 141 0.60 -4.09 0.65
N ILE A 142 1.52 -5.03 0.68
CA ILE A 142 2.85 -4.89 0.08
C ILE A 142 3.04 -6.05 -0.88
N ALA A 143 3.34 -5.75 -2.14
CA ALA A 143 3.77 -6.73 -3.12
C ALA A 143 5.29 -6.83 -3.13
N ASN A 144 5.82 -8.03 -3.32
CA ASN A 144 7.22 -8.19 -3.67
C ASN A 144 7.51 -7.51 -5.01
N THR A 145 8.74 -7.06 -5.21
CA THR A 145 9.18 -6.63 -6.54
C THR A 145 9.15 -7.84 -7.47
N PRO A 146 8.39 -7.79 -8.58
CA PRO A 146 8.38 -8.86 -9.57
C PRO A 146 9.74 -9.02 -10.27
N GLY A 147 9.92 -10.12 -11.00
CA GLY A 147 11.11 -10.32 -11.84
C GLY A 147 11.22 -9.29 -12.97
N ALA A 148 12.41 -9.20 -13.58
CA ALA A 148 12.74 -8.17 -14.58
C ALA A 148 11.76 -8.08 -15.77
N ASP A 149 11.10 -9.18 -16.13
CA ASP A 149 10.16 -9.27 -17.26
C ASP A 149 8.72 -8.84 -16.92
N SER A 150 8.47 -8.33 -15.70
CA SER A 150 7.14 -7.84 -15.32
C SER A 150 6.92 -6.39 -15.74
N ASP A 151 5.70 -6.06 -16.16
CA ASP A 151 5.30 -4.66 -16.38
C ASP A 151 5.32 -3.82 -15.09
N VAL A 152 5.11 -4.48 -13.95
CA VAL A 152 5.10 -3.92 -12.60
C VAL A 152 6.51 -3.94 -12.02
N GLN A 153 6.96 -2.78 -11.56
CA GLN A 153 8.33 -2.51 -11.13
C GLN A 153 8.36 -1.96 -9.70
N LEU A 154 9.56 -1.83 -9.13
CA LEU A 154 9.76 -1.19 -7.83
C LEU A 154 9.13 0.21 -7.81
N ASP A 155 8.52 0.56 -6.67
CA ASP A 155 7.82 1.82 -6.39
C ASP A 155 6.50 2.04 -7.15
N ASP A 156 6.12 1.13 -8.07
CA ASP A 156 4.80 1.17 -8.67
C ASP A 156 3.69 1.00 -7.62
N LEU A 157 2.53 1.58 -7.93
CA LEU A 157 1.39 1.62 -7.02
C LEU A 157 0.19 0.91 -7.64
N ILE A 158 -0.33 -0.11 -6.95
CA ILE A 158 -1.53 -0.83 -7.40
C ILE A 158 -2.72 -0.36 -6.58
N ILE A 159 -3.59 0.42 -7.19
CA ILE A 159 -4.78 1.00 -6.55
C ILE A 159 -5.88 -0.06 -6.47
N LEU A 160 -6.39 -0.29 -5.26
CA LEU A 160 -7.46 -1.26 -5.06
C LEU A 160 -8.73 -0.75 -5.72
N THR A 161 -9.19 -1.46 -6.75
CA THR A 161 -10.32 -1.05 -7.59
C THR A 161 -11.13 -2.29 -7.94
N PRO A 162 -12.38 -2.45 -7.45
CA PRO A 162 -13.23 -3.58 -7.82
C PRO A 162 -13.30 -3.75 -9.34
N GLY A 163 -13.02 -4.96 -9.83
CA GLY A 163 -12.96 -5.25 -11.26
C GLY A 163 -11.61 -4.92 -11.93
N GLY A 164 -10.66 -4.34 -11.22
CA GLY A 164 -9.29 -4.07 -11.66
C GLY A 164 -8.39 -5.31 -11.77
N GLY A 165 -8.97 -6.50 -11.79
CA GLY A 165 -8.27 -7.78 -11.95
C GLY A 165 -7.84 -8.45 -10.65
N VAL A 166 -7.95 -9.77 -10.61
CA VAL A 166 -7.62 -10.59 -9.42
C VAL A 166 -6.12 -10.94 -9.32
N GLY A 167 -5.36 -10.70 -10.38
CA GLY A 167 -3.93 -11.01 -10.43
C GLY A 167 -3.62 -12.49 -10.11
N PRO A 168 -2.43 -12.78 -9.55
CA PRO A 168 -1.99 -14.15 -9.26
C PRO A 168 -2.78 -14.86 -8.16
N TYR A 169 -3.53 -14.13 -7.32
CA TYR A 169 -4.25 -14.68 -6.18
C TYR A 169 -5.77 -14.72 -6.45
N ASN A 170 -6.18 -15.51 -7.43
CA ASN A 170 -7.56 -15.53 -7.93
C ASN A 170 -8.58 -16.34 -7.10
N THR A 171 -8.18 -16.85 -5.93
CA THR A 171 -9.04 -17.69 -5.09
C THR A 171 -9.94 -16.89 -4.16
N GLY A 172 -9.50 -15.71 -3.70
CA GLY A 172 -10.25 -14.88 -2.75
C GLY A 172 -11.63 -14.50 -3.29
N CYS A 173 -11.67 -13.83 -4.45
CA CYS A 173 -12.94 -13.39 -5.02
C CYS A 173 -13.84 -14.54 -5.44
N ARG A 174 -13.25 -15.66 -5.86
CA ARG A 174 -14.00 -16.89 -6.14
C ARG A 174 -14.73 -17.41 -4.90
N LEU A 175 -14.07 -17.38 -3.75
CA LEU A 175 -14.66 -17.82 -2.47
C LEU A 175 -15.66 -16.81 -1.89
N GLN A 176 -15.47 -15.52 -2.17
CA GLN A 176 -16.35 -14.47 -1.65
C GLN A 176 -17.63 -14.30 -2.48
N TYR A 177 -17.48 -14.21 -3.80
CA TYR A 177 -18.56 -13.82 -4.73
C TYR A 177 -18.91 -14.91 -5.75
N GLY A 178 -18.20 -16.04 -5.74
CA GLY A 178 -18.47 -17.18 -6.61
C GLY A 178 -17.60 -17.26 -7.87
N ALA A 179 -17.82 -18.33 -8.66
CA ALA A 179 -16.92 -18.76 -9.74
C ALA A 179 -16.67 -17.72 -10.85
N LEU A 180 -17.63 -16.83 -11.11
CA LEU A 180 -17.53 -15.82 -12.17
C LEU A 180 -16.43 -14.78 -11.88
N TYR A 181 -16.00 -14.65 -10.63
CA TYR A 181 -15.02 -13.66 -10.19
C TYR A 181 -13.59 -14.21 -10.13
N ALA A 182 -13.33 -15.40 -10.70
CA ALA A 182 -12.01 -16.03 -10.69
C ALA A 182 -11.13 -15.72 -11.93
N GLY A 183 -11.70 -15.11 -12.98
CA GLY A 183 -11.16 -15.20 -14.34
C GLY A 183 -10.48 -13.94 -14.91
N ALA A 184 -10.67 -12.75 -14.34
CA ALA A 184 -10.13 -11.53 -14.91
C ALA A 184 -8.70 -11.27 -14.41
N TRP A 185 -7.70 -11.69 -15.17
CA TRP A 185 -6.27 -11.45 -14.90
C TRP A 185 -5.78 -10.01 -15.15
N TYR A 186 -6.69 -9.05 -15.31
CA TYR A 186 -6.34 -7.74 -15.84
C TYR A 186 -6.13 -6.71 -14.77
N VAL A 187 -4.87 -6.51 -14.40
CA VAL A 187 -4.41 -5.26 -13.83
C VAL A 187 -4.67 -4.17 -14.88
N VAL A 188 -5.71 -3.33 -14.71
CA VAL A 188 -5.98 -2.24 -15.66
C VAL A 188 -4.96 -1.14 -15.44
N PHE A 189 -4.20 -0.82 -16.49
CA PHE A 189 -3.30 0.33 -16.51
C PHE A 189 -4.12 1.62 -16.49
N LEU A 190 -3.94 2.44 -15.47
CA LEU A 190 -4.37 3.83 -15.52
C LEU A 190 -3.26 4.59 -16.26
N LYS A 191 -3.40 4.70 -17.58
CA LYS A 191 -2.58 5.63 -18.36
C LYS A 191 -3.04 7.03 -18.10
#